data_AF-A0A0S7EWZ9-F1
#
_entry.id   AF-A0A0S7EWZ9-F1
#
_cell.length_a   1.000
_cell.length_b   1.000
_cell.length_c   1.000
_cell.angle_alpha   90.00
_cell.angle_beta   90.00
_cell.angle_gamma   90.00
#
_symmetry.space_group_name_H-M   'P 1'
#
loop_
_entity.id
_entity.type
_entity.pdbx_description
1 polymer ?
#
loop_
_entity_poly.entity_id
_entity_poly.type
_entity_poly.pdbx_seq_one_letter_code
_entity_poly.pdbx_strand_id
1 'polypeptide(L)'
;RAPVIQLITKLDQEVEGGRGDEQYKVLLEKILLEHCRRHRYLAQSGEELALLLSSLLEKLLAYRTITHDESPEHRMSCTVNVLNFYKEKKREDIYIRYLYKLRDLHLDCENYTEAAYTLLLHAELLEWSDKPCAPHLIPRDGEHVWTQQELKERLFQEIICYLDKGKMWEKAIELGKQLAKMHEIHMFDFMELSELLKKQAKFYEQIMHAMRPQPEYFAVGYHGLGFPSFLRNKMFIYRGKEYEWLEDFSLKLLSQFPNAVRMTSTAPPGDDICNSPGQHIQCFTVKPVLTVPQRFKDKGVPEQILNYYRHNEVDQFQYSRPFRKGEKDPDNEFATMWIERTTYITAYRFPGILKWFEVKSASVVRSSTHS
;
A
#
# COMPACT_ATOMS: atom_id res chain seq x y z
N ARG A 1 -28.38 -11.65 -10.12
CA ARG A 1 -27.36 -10.66 -9.70
C ARG A 1 -27.69 -10.03 -8.35
N ALA A 2 -28.87 -9.42 -8.15
CA ALA A 2 -29.27 -8.84 -6.85
C ALA A 2 -29.17 -9.79 -5.62
N PRO A 3 -29.51 -11.09 -5.70
CA PRO A 3 -29.38 -11.99 -4.55
C PRO A 3 -27.93 -12.27 -4.14
N VAL A 4 -27.02 -12.39 -5.12
CA VAL A 4 -25.59 -12.60 -4.88
C VAL A 4 -24.96 -11.36 -4.24
N ILE A 5 -25.39 -10.18 -4.68
CA ILE A 5 -24.96 -8.89 -4.10
C ILE A 5 -25.33 -8.82 -2.62
N GLN A 6 -26.57 -9.17 -2.28
CA GLN A 6 -27.04 -9.21 -0.89
C GLN A 6 -26.33 -10.27 -0.05
N LEU A 7 -26.02 -11.43 -0.64
CA LEU A 7 -25.28 -12.50 0.06
C LEU A 7 -23.88 -12.04 0.46
N ILE A 8 -23.14 -11.40 -0.44
CA ILE A 8 -21.80 -10.86 -0.15
C ILE A 8 -21.86 -9.82 0.97
N THR A 9 -22.81 -8.88 0.90
CA THR A 9 -22.97 -7.84 1.93
C THR A 9 -23.31 -8.45 3.30
N LYS A 10 -24.22 -9.44 3.34
CA LYS A 10 -24.55 -10.13 4.58
C LYS A 10 -23.36 -10.91 5.12
N LEU A 11 -22.64 -11.64 4.26
CA LEU A 11 -21.48 -12.42 4.69
C LEU A 11 -20.41 -11.53 5.32
N ASP A 12 -20.15 -10.37 4.72
CA ASP A 12 -19.23 -9.35 5.27
C ASP A 12 -19.66 -8.89 6.66
N GLN A 13 -20.93 -8.49 6.83
CA GLN A 13 -21.49 -8.05 8.11
C GLN A 13 -21.46 -9.15 9.18
N GLU A 14 -21.76 -10.39 8.80
CA GLU A 14 -21.83 -11.52 9.71
C GLU A 14 -20.45 -11.95 10.22
N VAL A 15 -19.44 -11.99 9.33
CA VAL A 15 -18.06 -12.29 9.73
C VAL A 15 -17.47 -11.16 10.56
N GLU A 16 -17.71 -9.89 10.18
CA GLU A 16 -17.32 -8.74 10.99
C GLU A 16 -17.99 -8.76 12.38
N GLY A 17 -19.26 -9.18 12.44
CA GLY A 17 -20.00 -9.39 13.69
C GLY A 17 -19.56 -10.59 14.54
N GLY A 18 -18.45 -11.26 14.17
CA GLY A 18 -17.86 -12.35 14.94
C GLY A 18 -18.38 -13.74 14.62
N ARG A 19 -19.18 -13.92 13.55
CA ARG A 19 -19.75 -15.22 13.18
C ARG A 19 -18.92 -15.96 12.12
N GLY A 20 -19.06 -17.28 12.07
CA GLY A 20 -18.31 -18.17 11.18
C GLY A 20 -16.87 -18.45 11.64
N ASP A 21 -16.27 -19.52 11.13
CA ASP A 21 -14.90 -19.94 11.39
C ASP A 21 -14.31 -20.69 10.17
N GLU A 22 -13.08 -21.15 10.29
CA GLU A 22 -12.39 -21.87 9.22
C GLU A 22 -13.11 -23.18 8.86
N GLN A 23 -13.73 -23.85 9.84
CA GLN A 23 -14.51 -25.06 9.62
C GLN A 23 -15.78 -24.76 8.82
N TYR A 24 -16.47 -23.66 9.14
CA TYR A 24 -17.64 -23.16 8.42
C TYR A 24 -17.30 -22.86 6.96
N LYS A 25 -16.15 -22.22 6.69
CA LYS A 25 -15.67 -21.97 5.32
C LYS A 25 -15.55 -23.27 4.53
N VAL A 26 -14.83 -24.25 5.07
CA VAL A 26 -14.62 -25.56 4.41
C VAL A 26 -15.94 -26.30 4.20
N LEU A 27 -16.83 -26.27 5.20
CA LEU A 27 -18.14 -26.89 5.12
C LEU A 27 -19.03 -26.23 4.06
N LEU A 28 -19.08 -24.90 4.05
CA LEU A 28 -19.88 -24.12 3.10
C LEU A 28 -19.42 -24.37 1.67
N GLU A 29 -18.10 -24.33 1.42
CA GLU A 29 -17.53 -24.62 0.10
C GLU A 29 -17.92 -26.03 -0.37
N LYS A 30 -17.72 -27.03 0.49
CA LYS A 30 -18.04 -28.43 0.17
C LYS A 30 -19.52 -28.60 -0.21
N ILE A 31 -20.43 -28.08 0.63
CA ILE A 31 -21.87 -28.20 0.41
C ILE A 31 -22.28 -27.49 -0.89
N LEU A 32 -21.81 -26.26 -1.11
CA LEU A 32 -22.15 -25.50 -2.31
C LEU A 32 -21.64 -26.20 -3.59
N LEU A 33 -20.40 -26.69 -3.58
CA LEU A 33 -19.84 -27.41 -4.73
C LEU A 33 -20.61 -28.71 -5.02
N GLU A 34 -20.97 -29.48 -3.99
CA GLU A 34 -21.72 -30.72 -4.16
C GLU A 34 -23.11 -30.48 -4.77
N HIS A 35 -23.82 -29.44 -4.31
CA HIS A 35 -25.13 -29.08 -4.86
C HIS A 35 -25.03 -28.47 -6.27
N CYS A 36 -24.06 -27.58 -6.51
CA CYS A 36 -23.92 -26.92 -7.81
C CYS A 36 -23.52 -27.92 -8.89
N ARG A 37 -22.54 -28.80 -8.63
CA ARG A 37 -22.08 -29.79 -9.63
C ARG A 37 -23.16 -30.80 -10.04
N ARG A 38 -24.14 -31.07 -9.17
CA ARG A 38 -25.30 -31.91 -9.49
C ARG A 38 -26.37 -31.18 -10.31
N HIS A 39 -26.29 -29.85 -10.44
CA HIS A 39 -27.30 -29.05 -11.12
C HIS A 39 -26.97 -28.85 -12.61
N ARG A 40 -27.83 -29.37 -13.48
CA ARG A 40 -27.63 -29.45 -14.94
C ARG A 40 -27.29 -28.12 -15.64
N TYR A 41 -27.85 -27.01 -15.18
CA TYR A 41 -27.70 -25.68 -15.81
C TYR A 41 -26.89 -24.67 -15.00
N LEU A 42 -26.64 -24.95 -13.72
CA LEU A 42 -26.03 -23.98 -12.79
C LEU A 42 -24.67 -24.45 -12.28
N ALA A 43 -24.18 -25.62 -12.71
CA ALA A 43 -22.92 -26.19 -12.23
C ALA A 43 -21.77 -25.20 -12.32
N GLN A 44 -21.52 -24.63 -13.50
CA GLN A 44 -20.42 -23.69 -13.71
C GLN A 44 -20.60 -22.40 -12.90
N SER A 45 -21.74 -21.72 -13.03
CA SER A 45 -22.02 -20.46 -12.33
C SER A 45 -22.07 -20.62 -10.79
N GLY A 46 -22.52 -21.78 -10.32
CA GLY A 46 -22.62 -22.10 -8.90
C GLY A 46 -21.27 -22.46 -8.30
N GLU A 47 -20.41 -23.15 -9.05
CA GLU A 47 -19.02 -23.41 -8.68
C GLU A 47 -18.21 -22.11 -8.60
N GLU A 48 -18.36 -21.21 -9.57
CA GLU A 48 -17.76 -19.87 -9.52
C GLU A 48 -18.20 -19.08 -8.28
N LEU A 49 -19.49 -19.16 -7.91
CA LEU A 49 -20.01 -18.52 -6.70
C LEU A 49 -19.46 -19.17 -5.42
N ALA A 50 -19.39 -20.50 -5.35
CA ALA A 50 -18.87 -21.21 -4.19
C ALA A 50 -17.41 -20.85 -3.92
N LEU A 51 -16.58 -20.85 -4.96
CA LEU A 51 -15.18 -20.44 -4.88
C LEU A 51 -15.02 -18.97 -4.52
N LEU A 52 -15.89 -18.09 -5.06
CA LEU A 52 -15.91 -16.68 -4.70
C LEU A 52 -16.21 -16.47 -3.21
N LEU A 53 -17.22 -17.17 -2.67
CA LEU A 53 -17.61 -17.07 -1.26
C LEU A 53 -16.54 -17.65 -0.34
N SER A 54 -15.92 -18.77 -0.71
CA SER A 54 -14.80 -19.36 0.05
C SER A 54 -13.60 -18.41 0.10
N SER A 55 -13.22 -17.82 -1.04
CA SER A 55 -12.14 -16.83 -1.10
C SER A 55 -12.45 -15.56 -0.30
N LEU A 56 -13.71 -15.09 -0.31
CA LEU A 56 -14.15 -13.98 0.53
C LEU A 56 -14.05 -14.33 2.01
N LEU A 57 -14.58 -15.48 2.42
CA LEU A 57 -14.52 -15.97 3.80
C LEU A 57 -13.07 -16.10 4.29
N GLU A 58 -12.17 -16.64 3.48
CA GLU A 58 -10.75 -16.73 3.83
C GLU A 58 -10.16 -15.35 4.16
N LYS A 59 -10.43 -14.34 3.32
CA LYS A 59 -9.95 -12.96 3.54
C LYS A 59 -10.59 -12.30 4.75
N LEU A 60 -11.90 -12.48 4.95
CA LEU A 60 -12.63 -11.90 6.08
C LEU A 60 -12.26 -12.55 7.42
N LEU A 61 -12.06 -13.88 7.44
CA LEU A 61 -11.61 -14.59 8.63
C LEU A 61 -10.18 -14.19 9.00
N ALA A 62 -9.28 -14.07 8.01
CA ALA A 62 -7.94 -13.55 8.22
C ALA A 62 -7.98 -12.12 8.78
N TYR A 63 -8.82 -11.25 8.22
CA TYR A 63 -9.07 -9.90 8.73
C TYR A 63 -9.55 -9.93 10.19
N ARG A 64 -10.56 -10.75 10.52
CA ARG A 64 -11.12 -10.84 11.86
C ARG A 64 -10.10 -11.32 12.90
N THR A 65 -9.38 -12.39 12.60
CA THR A 65 -8.37 -12.95 13.52
C THR A 65 -7.29 -11.93 13.84
N ILE A 66 -6.90 -11.11 12.86
CA ILE A 66 -5.85 -10.10 12.99
C ILE A 66 -6.39 -8.78 13.56
N THR A 67 -7.68 -8.46 13.41
CA THR A 67 -8.26 -7.27 14.05
C THR A 67 -8.28 -7.32 15.58
N HIS A 68 -8.19 -8.53 16.15
CA HIS A 68 -8.03 -8.72 17.59
C HIS A 68 -6.56 -8.68 18.04
N ASP A 69 -5.61 -8.57 17.11
CA ASP A 69 -4.18 -8.44 17.38
C ASP A 69 -3.82 -6.96 17.61
N GLU A 70 -2.80 -6.70 18.44
CA GLU A 70 -2.43 -5.35 18.84
C GLU A 70 -1.67 -4.57 17.75
N SER A 71 -1.17 -5.22 16.68
CA SER A 71 -0.41 -4.56 15.63
C SER A 71 -1.29 -3.78 14.63
N PRO A 72 -1.16 -2.44 14.57
CA PRO A 72 -1.86 -1.64 13.56
C PRO A 72 -1.44 -2.00 12.13
N GLU A 73 -0.18 -2.39 11.91
CA GLU A 73 0.34 -2.74 10.57
C GLU A 73 -0.29 -4.02 10.01
N HIS A 74 -0.49 -5.04 10.85
CA HIS A 74 -1.21 -6.25 10.44
C HIS A 74 -2.67 -5.94 10.10
N ARG A 75 -3.33 -5.10 10.91
CA ARG A 75 -4.70 -4.63 10.65
C ARG A 75 -4.81 -3.88 9.33
N MET A 76 -3.89 -2.96 9.05
CA MET A 76 -3.82 -2.24 7.77
C MET A 76 -3.62 -3.19 6.58
N SER A 77 -2.68 -4.14 6.68
CA SER A 77 -2.41 -5.11 5.61
C SER A 77 -3.64 -5.96 5.28
N CYS A 78 -4.35 -6.43 6.30
CA CYS A 78 -5.58 -7.21 6.11
C CYS A 78 -6.71 -6.35 5.54
N THR A 79 -6.84 -5.10 6.01
CA THR A 79 -7.81 -4.14 5.47
C THR A 79 -7.59 -3.93 3.97
N VAL A 80 -6.34 -3.78 3.52
CA VAL A 80 -6.00 -3.64 2.10
C VAL A 80 -6.26 -4.91 1.31
N ASN A 81 -6.04 -6.09 1.88
CA ASN A 81 -6.38 -7.37 1.23
C ASN A 81 -7.89 -7.50 0.95
N VAL A 82 -8.73 -7.10 1.91
CA VAL A 82 -10.20 -7.09 1.75
C VAL A 82 -10.64 -6.00 0.77
N LEU A 83 -10.03 -4.82 0.84
CA LEU A 83 -10.27 -3.69 -0.06
C LEU A 83 -9.95 -4.06 -1.52
N ASN A 84 -8.82 -4.73 -1.78
CA ASN A 84 -8.45 -5.19 -3.13
C ASN A 84 -9.48 -6.18 -3.69
N PHE A 85 -9.99 -7.10 -2.86
CA PHE A 85 -11.06 -8.02 -3.26
C PHE A 85 -12.32 -7.27 -3.69
N TYR A 86 -12.78 -6.29 -2.92
CA TYR A 86 -13.98 -5.52 -3.27
C TYR A 86 -13.78 -4.60 -4.48
N LYS A 87 -12.57 -4.07 -4.68
CA LYS A 87 -12.19 -3.33 -5.89
C LYS A 87 -12.30 -4.21 -7.13
N GLU A 88 -11.73 -5.42 -7.10
CA GLU A 88 -11.78 -6.37 -8.22
C GLU A 88 -13.22 -6.78 -8.56
N LYS A 89 -14.07 -6.93 -7.55
CA LYS A 89 -15.49 -7.29 -7.72
C LYS A 89 -16.41 -6.09 -8.01
N LYS A 90 -15.86 -4.88 -8.12
CA LYS A 90 -16.60 -3.62 -8.35
C LYS A 90 -17.75 -3.42 -7.35
N ARG A 91 -17.47 -3.73 -6.07
CA ARG A 91 -18.40 -3.50 -4.94
C ARG A 91 -18.03 -2.22 -4.23
N GLU A 92 -18.38 -1.10 -4.86
CA GLU A 92 -17.99 0.26 -4.46
C GLU A 92 -18.50 0.63 -3.06
N ASP A 93 -19.70 0.18 -2.70
CA ASP A 93 -20.31 0.38 -1.37
C ASP A 93 -19.40 -0.12 -0.24
N ILE A 94 -19.02 -1.40 -0.31
CA ILE A 94 -18.20 -2.03 0.71
C ILE A 94 -16.74 -1.54 0.59
N TYR A 95 -16.26 -1.36 -0.64
CA TYR A 95 -14.92 -0.82 -0.90
C TYR A 95 -14.70 0.54 -0.23
N ILE A 96 -15.63 1.49 -0.40
CA ILE A 96 -15.55 2.81 0.23
C ILE A 96 -15.58 2.67 1.75
N ARG A 97 -16.45 1.83 2.31
CA ARG A 97 -16.44 1.59 3.77
C ARG A 97 -15.08 1.12 4.28
N TYR A 98 -14.42 0.21 3.56
CA TYR A 98 -13.07 -0.26 3.91
C TYR A 98 -11.98 0.80 3.67
N LEU A 99 -12.12 1.72 2.70
CA LEU A 99 -11.24 2.88 2.57
C LEU A 99 -11.29 3.77 3.82
N TYR A 100 -12.48 4.03 4.36
CA TYR A 100 -12.61 4.84 5.57
C TYR A 100 -12.09 4.12 6.82
N LYS A 101 -12.30 2.81 6.94
CA LYS A 101 -11.64 2.00 7.99
C LYS A 101 -10.11 2.10 7.90
N LEU A 102 -9.54 2.01 6.69
CA LEU A 102 -8.09 2.14 6.49
C LEU A 102 -7.60 3.55 6.80
N ARG A 103 -8.34 4.58 6.38
CA ARG A 103 -8.05 5.98 6.70
C ARG A 103 -7.98 6.18 8.21
N ASP A 104 -8.97 5.68 8.95
CA ASP A 104 -9.04 5.85 10.39
C ASP A 104 -7.85 5.18 11.09
N LEU A 105 -7.47 3.96 10.67
CA LEU A 105 -6.23 3.32 11.12
C LEU A 105 -4.98 4.16 10.83
N HIS A 106 -4.91 4.80 9.66
CA HIS A 106 -3.80 5.68 9.33
C HIS A 106 -3.77 6.92 10.21
N LEU A 107 -4.91 7.51 10.52
CA LEU A 107 -5.00 8.66 11.41
C LEU A 107 -4.57 8.30 12.84
N ASP A 108 -4.96 7.13 13.35
CA ASP A 108 -4.52 6.62 14.66
C ASP A 108 -2.99 6.45 14.74
N CYS A 109 -2.34 6.16 13.61
CA CYS A 109 -0.89 6.00 13.50
C CYS A 109 -0.15 7.26 13.03
N GLU A 110 -0.85 8.39 12.86
CA GLU A 110 -0.35 9.65 12.29
C GLU A 110 0.25 9.50 10.88
N ASN A 111 -0.21 8.51 10.12
CA ASN A 111 0.15 8.25 8.73
C ASN A 111 -0.68 9.15 7.79
N TYR A 112 -0.54 10.47 7.90
CA TYR A 112 -1.36 11.42 7.12
C TYR A 112 -1.19 11.27 5.62
N THR A 113 0.03 10.96 5.15
CA THR A 113 0.30 10.74 3.73
C THR A 113 -0.53 9.56 3.20
N GLU A 114 -0.47 8.42 3.88
CA GLU A 114 -1.20 7.21 3.47
C GLU A 114 -2.72 7.38 3.60
N ALA A 115 -3.19 8.14 4.60
CA ALA A 115 -4.59 8.55 4.73
C ALA A 115 -5.04 9.38 3.51
N ALA A 116 -4.20 10.31 3.05
CA ALA A 116 -4.47 11.12 1.86
C ALA A 116 -4.58 10.26 0.58
N TYR A 117 -3.64 9.35 0.37
CA TYR A 117 -3.70 8.40 -0.76
C TYR A 117 -4.90 7.46 -0.68
N THR A 118 -5.32 7.10 0.53
CA THR A 118 -6.53 6.28 0.74
C THR A 118 -7.78 7.05 0.31
N LEU A 119 -7.94 8.31 0.71
CA LEU A 119 -9.06 9.14 0.28
C LEU A 119 -9.01 9.49 -1.22
N LEU A 120 -7.81 9.57 -1.80
CA LEU A 120 -7.67 9.79 -3.24
C LEU A 120 -8.32 8.66 -4.05
N LEU A 121 -8.23 7.41 -3.59
CA LEU A 121 -8.93 6.28 -4.22
C LEU A 121 -10.46 6.43 -4.20
N HIS A 122 -11.03 7.12 -3.20
CA HIS A 122 -12.46 7.45 -3.19
C HIS A 122 -12.75 8.58 -4.19
N ALA A 123 -11.94 9.64 -4.19
CA ALA A 123 -12.10 10.76 -5.12
C ALA A 123 -11.98 10.34 -6.60
N GLU A 124 -11.22 9.29 -6.91
CA GLU A 124 -11.10 8.69 -8.25
C GLU A 124 -12.39 8.02 -8.75
N LEU A 125 -13.29 7.60 -7.84
CA LEU A 125 -14.60 7.03 -8.22
C LEU A 125 -15.63 8.10 -8.60
N LEU A 126 -15.36 9.37 -8.28
CA LEU A 126 -16.27 10.48 -8.50
C LEU A 126 -15.92 11.25 -9.77
N GLU A 127 -16.92 11.80 -10.44
CA GLU A 127 -16.75 12.70 -11.58
C GLU A 127 -16.94 14.17 -11.16
N TRP A 128 -16.30 15.09 -11.88
CA TRP A 128 -16.57 16.52 -11.77
C TRP A 128 -17.89 16.85 -12.46
N SER A 129 -18.99 16.59 -11.76
CA SER A 129 -20.34 16.65 -12.32
C SER A 129 -21.36 17.05 -11.25
N ASP A 130 -22.30 17.92 -11.64
CA ASP A 130 -23.41 18.39 -10.78
C ASP A 130 -24.51 17.33 -10.58
N LYS A 131 -24.36 16.14 -11.18
CA LYS A 131 -25.28 15.02 -10.96
C LYS A 131 -25.29 14.61 -9.49
N PRO A 132 -26.46 14.21 -8.95
CA PRO A 132 -26.55 13.62 -7.62
C PRO A 132 -25.60 12.42 -7.48
N CYS A 133 -24.89 12.36 -6.36
CA CYS A 133 -24.03 11.26 -6.02
C CYS A 133 -24.89 10.03 -5.70
N ALA A 134 -24.51 8.87 -6.24
CA ALA A 134 -25.25 7.65 -5.96
C ALA A 134 -25.06 7.25 -4.49
N PRO A 135 -26.08 6.72 -3.78
CA PRO A 135 -25.97 6.43 -2.35
C PRO A 135 -24.80 5.51 -1.97
N HIS A 136 -24.45 4.55 -2.83
CA HIS A 136 -23.33 3.63 -2.60
C HIS A 136 -21.94 4.29 -2.67
N LEU A 137 -21.84 5.52 -3.17
CA LEU A 137 -20.61 6.30 -3.20
C LEU A 137 -20.48 7.23 -1.97
N ILE A 138 -21.51 7.34 -1.14
CA ILE A 138 -21.52 8.23 0.02
C ILE A 138 -21.07 7.42 1.26
N PRO A 139 -19.99 7.81 1.97
CA PRO A 139 -19.43 7.02 3.06
C PRO A 139 -20.33 6.85 4.30
N ARG A 140 -21.30 7.76 4.49
CA ARG A 140 -22.26 7.74 5.60
C ARG A 140 -23.61 8.24 5.11
N ASP A 141 -24.68 7.58 5.56
CA ASP A 141 -26.07 8.00 5.37
C ASP A 141 -26.33 9.31 6.13
N GLY A 142 -25.91 10.44 5.57
CA GLY A 142 -26.42 11.75 5.96
C GLY A 142 -27.65 12.09 5.12
N GLU A 143 -28.58 12.87 5.67
CA GLU A 143 -29.74 13.39 4.93
C GLU A 143 -29.34 14.34 3.79
N HIS A 144 -28.07 14.77 3.75
CA HIS A 144 -27.56 15.67 2.74
C HIS A 144 -27.39 14.97 1.38
N VAL A 145 -28.06 15.51 0.37
CA VAL A 145 -27.93 15.06 -1.02
C VAL A 145 -26.70 15.72 -1.63
N TRP A 146 -25.60 14.98 -1.66
CA TRP A 146 -24.36 15.42 -2.31
C TRP A 146 -24.48 15.31 -3.83
N THR A 147 -23.99 16.31 -4.56
CA THR A 147 -23.54 16.10 -5.95
C THR A 147 -22.18 15.40 -5.96
N GLN A 148 -21.81 14.75 -7.08
CA GLN A 148 -20.48 14.15 -7.20
C GLN A 148 -19.37 15.21 -7.11
N GLN A 149 -19.61 16.38 -7.70
CA GLN A 149 -18.70 17.52 -7.64
C GLN A 149 -18.44 17.99 -6.19
N GLU A 150 -19.49 18.26 -5.41
CA GLU A 150 -19.34 18.74 -4.02
C GLU A 150 -18.61 17.71 -3.14
N LEU A 151 -18.94 16.43 -3.30
CA LEU A 151 -18.26 15.38 -2.53
C LEU A 151 -16.78 15.28 -2.93
N LYS A 152 -16.48 15.35 -4.23
CA LYS A 152 -15.11 15.29 -4.74
C LYS A 152 -14.28 16.50 -4.32
N GLU A 153 -14.87 17.69 -4.34
CA GLU A 153 -14.25 18.92 -3.83
C GLU A 153 -13.91 18.78 -2.34
N ARG A 154 -14.88 18.37 -1.51
CA ARG A 154 -14.67 18.14 -0.09
C ARG A 154 -13.52 17.15 0.17
N LEU A 155 -13.49 16.05 -0.58
CA LEU A 155 -12.39 15.08 -0.49
C LEU A 155 -11.06 15.71 -0.87
N PHE A 156 -10.99 16.50 -1.95
CA PHE A 156 -9.76 17.18 -2.35
C PHE A 156 -9.27 18.14 -1.28
N GLN A 157 -10.15 18.91 -0.65
CA GLN A 157 -9.78 19.80 0.47
C GLN A 157 -9.23 19.01 1.66
N GLU A 158 -9.86 17.89 2.05
CA GLU A 158 -9.40 17.01 3.13
C GLU A 158 -8.05 16.36 2.79
N ILE A 159 -7.89 15.85 1.56
CA ILE A 159 -6.65 15.24 1.05
C ILE A 159 -5.50 16.25 1.08
N ILE A 160 -5.71 17.49 0.62
CA ILE A 160 -4.68 18.54 0.64
C ILE A 160 -4.24 18.85 2.08
N CYS A 161 -5.17 18.87 3.04
CA CYS A 161 -4.85 19.06 4.45
C CYS A 161 -3.96 17.91 5.00
N TYR A 162 -4.28 16.67 4.65
CA TYR A 162 -3.46 15.52 5.04
C TYR A 162 -2.10 15.50 4.35
N LEU A 163 -2.01 15.89 3.08
CA LEU A 163 -0.73 16.03 2.37
C LEU A 163 0.14 17.14 2.98
N ASP A 164 -0.44 18.24 3.45
CA ASP A 164 0.32 19.27 4.18
C ASP A 164 0.91 18.72 5.48
N LYS A 165 0.10 18.03 6.30
CA LYS A 165 0.58 17.37 7.53
C LYS A 165 1.65 16.32 7.24
N GLY A 166 1.51 15.57 6.15
CA GLY A 166 2.48 14.59 5.66
C GLY A 166 3.68 15.18 4.92
N LYS A 167 3.75 16.52 4.77
CA LYS A 167 4.79 17.27 4.04
C LYS A 167 4.92 16.85 2.57
N MET A 168 3.85 16.38 1.94
CA MET A 168 3.75 15.98 0.53
C MET A 168 3.26 17.14 -0.34
N TRP A 169 3.93 18.28 -0.25
CA TRP A 169 3.51 19.54 -0.86
C TRP A 169 3.45 19.49 -2.39
N GLU A 170 4.31 18.70 -3.03
CA GLU A 170 4.33 18.51 -4.48
C GLU A 170 3.00 17.93 -4.99
N LYS A 171 2.49 16.91 -4.29
CA LYS A 171 1.19 16.30 -4.60
C LYS A 171 0.03 17.19 -4.20
N ALA A 172 0.14 17.91 -3.09
CA ALA A 172 -0.86 18.89 -2.66
C ALA A 172 -1.03 20.03 -3.68
N ILE A 173 0.07 20.54 -4.25
CA ILE A 173 0.05 21.52 -5.35
C ILE A 173 -0.60 20.93 -6.61
N GLU A 174 -0.29 19.68 -6.96
CA GLU A 174 -0.90 19.02 -8.13
C GLU A 174 -2.42 18.96 -8.01
N LEU A 175 -2.95 18.49 -6.87
CA LEU A 175 -4.39 18.45 -6.62
C LEU A 175 -4.99 19.85 -6.50
N GLY A 176 -4.27 20.78 -5.85
CA GLY A 176 -4.67 22.18 -5.77
C GLY A 176 -4.81 22.84 -7.14
N LYS A 177 -3.96 22.52 -8.11
CA LYS A 177 -4.09 23.04 -9.49
C LYS A 177 -5.33 22.48 -10.19
N GLN A 178 -5.68 21.22 -9.96
CA GLN A 178 -6.90 20.63 -10.50
C GLN A 178 -8.13 21.32 -9.90
N LEU A 179 -8.15 21.50 -8.58
CA LEU A 179 -9.27 22.16 -7.90
C LEU A 179 -9.40 23.64 -8.27
N ALA A 180 -8.28 24.36 -8.41
CA ALA A 180 -8.26 25.77 -8.84
C ALA A 180 -8.89 25.94 -10.22
N LYS A 181 -8.58 25.05 -11.16
CA LYS A 181 -9.19 25.05 -12.50
C LYS A 181 -10.71 24.86 -12.44
N MET A 182 -11.20 24.02 -11.53
CA MET A 182 -12.64 23.81 -11.34
C MET A 182 -13.32 25.05 -10.76
N HIS A 183 -12.72 25.70 -9.76
CA HIS A 183 -13.25 26.93 -9.19
C HIS A 183 -13.25 28.09 -10.20
N GLU A 184 -12.24 28.20 -11.05
CA GLU A 184 -12.13 29.27 -12.04
C GLU A 184 -13.13 29.12 -13.19
N ILE A 185 -13.29 27.91 -13.73
CA ILE A 185 -13.99 27.67 -15.01
C ILE A 185 -15.41 27.16 -14.82
N HIS A 186 -15.67 26.39 -13.76
CA HIS A 186 -16.94 25.67 -13.60
C HIS A 186 -17.79 26.21 -12.45
N MET A 187 -17.20 26.41 -11.26
CA MET A 187 -17.95 26.83 -10.07
C MET A 187 -18.00 28.36 -9.91
N PHE A 188 -17.05 29.07 -10.51
CA PHE A 188 -16.85 30.53 -10.38
C PHE A 188 -16.72 31.00 -8.92
N ASP A 189 -16.24 30.14 -8.03
CA ASP A 189 -15.96 30.49 -6.63
C ASP A 189 -14.55 31.07 -6.50
N PHE A 190 -14.47 32.39 -6.69
CA PHE A 190 -13.19 33.10 -6.62
C PHE A 190 -12.68 33.28 -5.19
N MET A 191 -13.53 33.12 -4.17
CA MET A 191 -13.12 33.21 -2.77
C MET A 191 -12.33 31.96 -2.39
N GLU A 192 -12.87 30.77 -2.67
CA GLU A 192 -12.16 29.50 -2.46
C GLU A 192 -10.91 29.40 -3.34
N LEU A 193 -10.99 29.87 -4.60
CA LEU A 193 -9.83 29.95 -5.48
C LEU A 193 -8.70 30.80 -4.87
N SER A 194 -9.03 31.97 -4.30
CA SER A 194 -8.05 32.85 -3.66
C SER A 194 -7.33 32.15 -2.50
N GLU A 195 -8.08 31.50 -1.61
CA GLU A 195 -7.50 30.75 -0.49
C GLU A 195 -6.66 29.56 -0.95
N LEU A 196 -7.09 28.86 -1.99
CA LEU A 196 -6.35 27.75 -2.58
C LEU A 196 -5.03 28.21 -3.22
N LEU A 197 -5.01 29.35 -3.90
CA LEU A 197 -3.80 29.93 -4.47
C LEU A 197 -2.82 30.38 -3.37
N LYS A 198 -3.29 30.97 -2.28
CA LYS A 198 -2.46 31.29 -1.10
C LYS A 198 -1.84 30.03 -0.49
N LYS A 199 -2.60 28.95 -0.36
CA LYS A 199 -2.08 27.64 0.10
C LYS A 199 -1.01 27.10 -0.85
N GLN A 200 -1.21 27.18 -2.16
CA GLN A 200 -0.20 26.76 -3.14
C GLN A 200 1.08 27.60 -3.04
N ALA A 201 0.97 28.92 -2.89
CA ALA A 201 2.13 29.79 -2.68
C ALA A 201 2.94 29.35 -1.44
N LYS A 202 2.26 29.12 -0.31
CA LYS A 202 2.88 28.59 0.91
C LYS A 202 3.58 27.24 0.68
N PHE A 203 2.97 26.33 -0.07
CA PHE A 203 3.58 25.05 -0.40
C PHE A 203 4.86 25.19 -1.23
N TYR A 204 4.91 26.11 -2.20
CA TYR A 204 6.14 26.37 -2.94
C TYR A 204 7.26 26.91 -2.03
N GLU A 205 6.94 27.84 -1.13
CA GLU A 205 7.90 28.34 -0.13
C GLU A 205 8.41 27.22 0.78
N GLN A 206 7.52 26.37 1.27
CA GLN A 206 7.87 25.24 2.12
C GLN A 206 8.78 24.24 1.39
N ILE A 207 8.51 23.92 0.12
CA ILE A 207 9.39 23.03 -0.66
C ILE A 207 10.83 23.59 -0.70
N MET A 208 10.97 24.90 -0.88
CA MET A 208 12.27 25.55 -1.04
C MET A 208 13.02 25.73 0.28
N HIS A 209 12.31 25.97 1.39
CA HIS A 209 12.94 26.46 2.62
C HIS A 209 12.73 25.57 3.86
N ALA A 210 11.68 24.75 3.89
CA ALA A 210 11.41 23.94 5.07
C ALA A 210 12.32 22.69 5.10
N MET A 211 12.77 22.34 6.31
CA MET A 211 13.48 21.09 6.54
C MET A 211 12.51 19.91 6.39
N ARG A 212 12.84 18.95 5.52
CA ARG A 212 12.06 17.74 5.29
C ARG A 212 12.94 16.50 5.52
N PRO A 213 12.69 15.69 6.56
CA PRO A 213 13.43 14.46 6.79
C PRO A 213 13.26 13.49 5.62
N GLN A 214 14.34 12.85 5.19
CA GLN A 214 14.30 11.86 4.12
C GLN A 214 13.95 10.49 4.72
N PRO A 215 12.95 9.78 4.17
CA PRO A 215 12.62 8.45 4.67
C PRO A 215 13.71 7.44 4.27
N GLU A 216 14.04 6.54 5.18
CA GLU A 216 14.78 5.32 4.84
C GLU A 216 13.84 4.24 4.31
N TYR A 217 14.40 3.29 3.58
CA TYR A 217 13.66 2.15 3.04
C TYR A 217 14.30 0.85 3.47
N PHE A 218 13.47 -0.11 3.89
CA PHE A 218 13.92 -1.40 4.40
C PHE A 218 13.30 -2.54 3.58
N ALA A 219 14.13 -3.45 3.08
CA ALA A 219 13.66 -4.71 2.51
C ALA A 219 13.47 -5.73 3.63
N VAL A 220 12.30 -6.33 3.68
CA VAL A 220 11.92 -7.35 4.65
C VAL A 220 11.48 -8.62 3.93
N GLY A 221 12.21 -9.71 4.15
CA GLY A 221 11.88 -11.04 3.66
C GLY A 221 11.31 -11.90 4.78
N TYR A 222 10.13 -12.47 4.57
CA TYR A 222 9.49 -13.41 5.49
C TYR A 222 9.63 -14.83 4.94
N HIS A 223 10.45 -15.66 5.56
CA HIS A 223 10.81 -16.99 5.05
C HIS A 223 10.42 -18.11 6.02
N GLY A 224 9.99 -19.24 5.46
CA GLY A 224 9.52 -20.41 6.22
C GLY A 224 8.00 -20.53 6.27
N LEU A 225 7.52 -21.76 6.41
CA LEU A 225 6.11 -22.13 6.37
C LEU A 225 5.32 -21.64 7.61
N GLY A 226 6.02 -21.21 8.67
CA GLY A 226 5.40 -20.68 9.88
C GLY A 226 4.73 -19.33 9.69
N PHE A 227 5.00 -18.60 8.60
CA PHE A 227 4.28 -17.36 8.27
C PHE A 227 2.92 -17.61 7.63
N PRO A 228 1.94 -16.69 7.83
CA PRO A 228 0.71 -16.64 7.05
C PRO A 228 0.99 -16.61 5.55
N SER A 229 0.09 -17.17 4.74
CA SER A 229 0.26 -17.32 3.27
C SER A 229 0.55 -15.99 2.54
N PHE A 230 0.05 -14.87 3.07
CA PHE A 230 0.26 -13.55 2.48
C PHE A 230 1.66 -12.96 2.73
N LEU A 231 2.41 -13.47 3.72
CA LEU A 231 3.80 -13.10 4.01
C LEU A 231 4.80 -14.18 3.58
N ARG A 232 4.41 -15.45 3.71
CA ARG A 232 5.27 -16.61 3.50
C ARG A 232 6.05 -16.55 2.19
N ASN A 233 7.38 -16.64 2.31
CA ASN A 233 8.37 -16.64 1.22
C ASN A 233 8.22 -15.45 0.27
N LYS A 234 7.84 -14.28 0.82
CA LYS A 234 7.72 -13.03 0.08
C LYS A 234 8.61 -11.95 0.68
N MET A 235 8.94 -11.00 -0.17
CA MET A 235 9.72 -9.82 0.19
C MET A 235 8.87 -8.57 0.03
N PHE A 236 9.02 -7.64 0.96
CA PHE A 236 8.32 -6.37 0.99
C PHE A 236 9.34 -5.25 1.17
N ILE A 237 9.09 -4.11 0.54
CA ILE A 237 9.82 -2.88 0.85
C ILE A 237 8.96 -2.07 1.81
N TYR A 238 9.56 -1.60 2.91
CA TYR A 238 8.96 -0.74 3.91
C TYR A 238 9.57 0.66 3.77
N ARG A 239 8.71 1.68 3.85
CA ARG A 239 9.07 3.08 3.99
C ARG A 239 9.09 3.42 5.48
N GLY A 240 10.26 3.78 5.99
CA GLY A 240 10.46 4.16 7.38
C GLY A 240 9.71 5.43 7.77
N LYS A 241 9.40 5.55 9.06
CA LYS A 241 8.96 6.79 9.68
C LYS A 241 10.09 7.83 9.70
N GLU A 242 9.75 9.08 10.02
CA GLU A 242 10.76 10.13 10.17
C GLU A 242 11.80 9.72 11.22
N TYR A 243 13.08 9.73 10.85
CA TYR A 243 14.22 9.36 11.71
C TYR A 243 14.22 7.91 12.24
N GLU A 244 13.53 6.99 11.57
CA GLU A 244 13.56 5.56 11.91
C GLU A 244 14.78 4.89 11.26
N TRP A 245 15.63 4.27 12.07
CA TRP A 245 16.81 3.52 11.63
C TRP A 245 16.51 2.02 11.50
N LEU A 246 17.38 1.29 10.80
CA LEU A 246 17.23 -0.14 10.57
C LEU A 246 17.11 -0.93 11.87
N GLU A 247 17.89 -0.58 12.90
CA GLU A 247 17.90 -1.27 14.19
C GLU A 247 16.57 -1.12 14.92
N ASP A 248 16.05 0.10 15.01
CA ASP A 248 14.77 0.41 15.65
C ASP A 248 13.62 -0.28 14.91
N PHE A 249 13.62 -0.17 13.58
CA PHE A 249 12.65 -0.83 12.71
C PHE A 249 12.70 -2.35 12.88
N SER A 250 13.89 -2.95 12.88
CA SER A 250 14.05 -4.41 13.01
C SER A 250 13.59 -4.92 14.37
N LEU A 251 13.84 -4.17 15.45
CA LEU A 251 13.36 -4.51 16.79
C LEU A 251 11.84 -4.47 16.87
N LYS A 252 11.23 -3.41 16.35
CA LYS A 252 9.76 -3.26 16.27
C LYS A 252 9.12 -4.35 15.40
N LEU A 253 9.77 -4.73 14.30
CA LEU A 253 9.29 -5.79 13.43
C LEU A 253 9.36 -7.16 14.15
N LEU A 254 10.47 -7.46 14.84
CA LEU A 254 10.61 -8.72 15.55
C LEU A 254 9.68 -8.84 16.76
N SER A 255 9.33 -7.73 17.43
CA SER A 255 8.33 -7.75 18.51
C SER A 255 6.93 -8.16 18.03
N GLN A 256 6.62 -7.93 16.75
CA GLN A 256 5.36 -8.38 16.13
C GLN A 256 5.37 -9.88 15.79
N PHE A 257 6.55 -10.51 15.74
CA PHE A 257 6.71 -11.93 15.46
C PHE A 257 7.62 -12.59 16.50
N PRO A 258 7.12 -12.89 17.71
CA PRO A 258 7.94 -13.41 18.81
C PRO A 258 8.66 -14.72 18.50
N ASN A 259 8.12 -15.52 17.57
CA ASN A 259 8.71 -16.80 17.15
C ASN A 259 9.68 -16.65 15.96
N ALA A 260 9.87 -15.44 15.44
CA ALA A 260 10.72 -15.20 14.28
C ALA A 260 12.19 -15.04 14.67
N VAL A 261 13.06 -15.73 13.93
CA VAL A 261 14.51 -15.62 14.06
C VAL A 261 15.03 -14.61 13.04
N ARG A 262 15.77 -13.60 13.51
CA ARG A 262 16.45 -12.64 12.64
C ARG A 262 17.57 -13.33 11.86
N MET A 263 17.53 -13.21 10.55
CA MET A 263 18.60 -13.68 9.66
C MET A 263 19.77 -12.70 9.69
N THR A 264 20.99 -13.25 9.69
CA THR A 264 22.24 -12.46 9.64
C THR A 264 22.70 -12.16 8.22
N SER A 265 22.35 -13.04 7.28
CA SER A 265 22.69 -12.89 5.86
C SER A 265 21.63 -12.10 5.11
N THR A 266 22.06 -11.25 4.19
CA THR A 266 21.22 -10.56 3.19
C THR A 266 21.14 -11.32 1.86
N ALA A 267 21.75 -12.51 1.77
CA ALA A 267 21.58 -13.40 0.63
C ALA A 267 20.14 -13.92 0.57
N PRO A 268 19.59 -14.22 -0.62
CA PRO A 268 18.38 -15.02 -0.72
C PRO A 268 18.55 -16.34 0.07
N PRO A 269 17.60 -16.71 0.93
CA PRO A 269 17.67 -17.97 1.68
C PRO A 269 17.55 -19.18 0.74
N GLY A 270 18.15 -20.30 1.17
CA GLY A 270 17.99 -21.59 0.50
C GLY A 270 16.62 -22.23 0.77
N ASP A 271 16.36 -23.33 0.04
CA ASP A 271 15.12 -24.11 0.17
C ASP A 271 14.94 -24.74 1.55
N ASP A 272 16.04 -24.95 2.28
CA ASP A 272 16.06 -25.44 3.66
C ASP A 272 15.35 -24.47 4.61
N ILE A 273 15.58 -23.16 4.46
CA ILE A 273 14.94 -22.11 5.25
C ILE A 273 13.52 -21.86 4.73
N CYS A 274 13.34 -21.77 3.40
CA CYS A 274 12.03 -21.46 2.80
C CYS A 274 10.97 -22.52 3.07
N ASN A 275 11.36 -23.79 3.19
CA ASN A 275 10.47 -24.92 3.48
C ASN A 275 10.48 -25.34 4.95
N SER A 276 11.24 -24.65 5.81
CA SER A 276 11.27 -24.93 7.24
C SER A 276 9.90 -24.61 7.88
N PRO A 277 9.51 -25.29 8.97
CA PRO A 277 8.32 -24.90 9.73
C PRO A 277 8.52 -23.61 10.53
N GLY A 278 9.75 -23.08 10.59
CA GLY A 278 10.10 -21.90 11.36
C GLY A 278 9.65 -20.59 10.73
N GLN A 279 9.90 -19.51 11.46
CA GLN A 279 9.74 -18.13 11.00
C GLN A 279 11.13 -17.47 10.96
N HIS A 280 11.56 -17.07 9.77
CA HIS A 280 12.85 -16.40 9.57
C HIS A 280 12.62 -15.04 8.92
N ILE A 281 13.12 -13.97 9.55
CA ILE A 281 12.97 -12.60 9.04
C ILE A 281 14.33 -12.09 8.59
N GLN A 282 14.43 -11.75 7.32
CA GLN A 282 15.53 -11.00 6.74
C GLN A 282 15.16 -9.51 6.69
N CYS A 283 16.05 -8.63 7.15
CA CYS A 283 15.80 -7.18 7.16
C CYS A 283 17.09 -6.41 6.86
N PHE A 284 17.06 -5.50 5.88
CA PHE A 284 18.20 -4.64 5.52
C PHE A 284 17.77 -3.37 4.80
N THR A 285 18.59 -2.32 4.86
CA THR A 285 18.32 -1.04 4.18
C THR A 285 18.53 -1.16 2.67
N VAL A 286 17.62 -0.56 1.90
CA VAL A 286 17.71 -0.43 0.44
C VAL A 286 17.68 1.05 0.05
N LYS A 287 18.33 1.39 -1.07
CA LYS A 287 18.36 2.75 -1.60
C LYS A 287 17.30 2.91 -2.69
N PRO A 288 16.39 3.89 -2.61
CA PRO A 288 15.45 4.16 -3.69
C PRO A 288 16.20 4.61 -4.95
N VAL A 289 15.66 4.24 -6.11
CA VAL A 289 16.19 4.64 -7.41
C VAL A 289 15.39 5.82 -7.94
N LEU A 290 16.07 6.96 -8.12
CA LEU A 290 15.47 8.17 -8.68
C LEU A 290 14.98 7.90 -10.11
N THR A 291 13.68 8.04 -10.31
CA THR A 291 13.09 8.14 -11.66
C THR A 291 12.84 9.61 -11.95
N VAL A 292 13.71 10.24 -12.74
CA VAL A 292 13.59 11.66 -13.06
C VAL A 292 12.29 11.90 -13.85
N PRO A 293 11.37 12.76 -13.36
CA PRO A 293 10.19 13.13 -14.12
C PRO A 293 10.54 13.70 -15.49
N GLN A 294 9.84 13.29 -16.54
CA GLN A 294 10.12 13.72 -17.92
C GLN A 294 10.14 15.25 -18.07
N ARG A 295 9.29 15.97 -17.31
CA ARG A 295 9.23 17.44 -17.30
C ARG A 295 10.51 18.12 -16.81
N PHE A 296 11.42 17.40 -16.16
CA PHE A 296 12.69 17.90 -15.62
C PHE A 296 13.90 17.48 -16.45
N LYS A 297 13.72 16.59 -17.42
CA LYS A 297 14.80 16.15 -18.28
C LYS A 297 15.45 17.35 -18.98
N ASP A 298 16.78 17.40 -18.95
CA ASP A 298 17.61 18.46 -19.55
C ASP A 298 17.37 19.87 -18.99
N LYS A 299 16.74 20.00 -17.82
CA LYS A 299 16.54 21.27 -17.12
C LYS A 299 17.44 21.35 -15.88
N GLY A 300 17.97 22.55 -15.60
CA GLY A 300 18.70 22.85 -14.37
C GLY A 300 17.77 22.98 -13.15
N VAL A 301 17.11 21.88 -12.78
CA VAL A 301 16.17 21.86 -11.64
C VAL A 301 16.94 21.95 -10.33
N PRO A 302 16.56 22.85 -9.40
CA PRO A 302 17.17 22.94 -8.08
C PRO A 302 17.19 21.61 -7.34
N GLU A 303 18.29 21.33 -6.65
CA GLU A 303 18.51 20.08 -5.93
C GLU A 303 17.46 19.83 -4.84
N GLN A 304 16.96 20.90 -4.23
CA GLN A 304 15.90 20.86 -3.23
C GLN A 304 14.61 20.21 -3.78
N ILE A 305 14.28 20.46 -5.05
CA ILE A 305 13.12 19.85 -5.71
C ILE A 305 13.44 18.38 -6.06
N LEU A 306 14.64 18.10 -6.56
CA LEU A 306 15.04 16.73 -6.94
C LEU A 306 15.14 15.79 -5.73
N ASN A 307 15.52 16.30 -4.56
CA ASN A 307 15.61 15.54 -3.31
C ASN A 307 14.30 14.85 -2.93
N TYR A 308 13.15 15.46 -3.22
CA TYR A 308 11.84 14.83 -3.04
C TYR A 308 11.71 13.57 -3.87
N TYR A 309 11.96 13.66 -5.18
CA TYR A 309 11.80 12.56 -6.15
C TYR A 309 12.82 11.44 -5.98
N ARG A 310 13.93 11.69 -5.27
CA ARG A 310 14.89 10.62 -4.89
C ARG A 310 14.30 9.64 -3.90
N HIS A 311 13.40 10.11 -3.04
CA HIS A 311 12.86 9.35 -1.92
C HIS A 311 11.34 9.16 -2.00
N ASN A 312 10.68 9.75 -2.98
CA ASN A 312 9.24 9.73 -3.20
C ASN A 312 8.94 9.57 -4.68
N GLU A 313 7.74 9.09 -4.99
CA GLU A 313 7.33 8.65 -6.33
C GLU A 313 8.22 7.52 -6.89
N VAL A 314 8.71 6.65 -6.00
CA VAL A 314 9.65 5.56 -6.33
C VAL A 314 8.99 4.19 -6.20
N ASP A 315 9.29 3.28 -7.12
CA ASP A 315 8.90 1.86 -7.12
C ASP A 315 10.11 0.92 -7.28
N GLN A 316 11.32 1.48 -7.42
CA GLN A 316 12.56 0.74 -7.62
C GLN A 316 13.54 0.99 -6.49
N PHE A 317 14.19 -0.07 -6.03
CA PHE A 317 15.10 -0.04 -4.89
C PHE A 317 16.33 -0.88 -5.17
N GLN A 318 17.50 -0.40 -4.77
CA GLN A 318 18.77 -1.09 -4.96
C GLN A 318 19.40 -1.47 -3.62
N TYR A 319 19.95 -2.68 -3.61
CA TYR A 319 20.82 -3.18 -2.56
C TYR A 319 22.13 -3.65 -3.21
N SER A 320 23.26 -3.20 -2.68
CA SER A 320 24.58 -3.60 -3.17
C SER A 320 25.31 -4.37 -2.07
N ARG A 321 25.66 -5.62 -2.35
CA ARG A 321 26.39 -6.49 -1.43
C ARG A 321 27.78 -6.79 -1.99
N PRO A 322 28.86 -6.49 -1.27
CA PRO A 322 30.18 -6.96 -1.66
C PRO A 322 30.31 -8.47 -1.41
N PHE A 323 30.89 -9.19 -2.36
CA PHE A 323 31.29 -10.58 -2.21
C PHE A 323 32.64 -10.81 -2.87
N ARG A 324 33.37 -11.85 -2.45
CA ARG A 324 34.66 -12.20 -3.05
C ARG A 324 34.50 -13.33 -4.05
N LYS A 325 35.19 -13.21 -5.19
CA LYS A 325 35.27 -14.26 -6.22
C LYS A 325 36.75 -14.61 -6.45
N GLY A 326 37.19 -15.74 -5.90
CA GLY A 326 38.58 -16.21 -5.97
C GLY A 326 39.31 -16.15 -4.62
N GLU A 327 40.59 -16.53 -4.62
CA GLU A 327 41.44 -16.48 -3.43
C GLU A 327 41.76 -15.04 -3.01
N LYS A 328 41.99 -14.83 -1.72
CA LYS A 328 42.29 -13.52 -1.17
C LYS A 328 43.74 -13.15 -1.55
N ASP A 329 43.89 -12.14 -2.40
CA ASP A 329 45.19 -11.52 -2.67
C ASP A 329 45.57 -10.67 -1.42
N PRO A 330 46.71 -10.95 -0.75
CA PRO A 330 47.18 -10.18 0.39
C PRO A 330 47.58 -8.74 0.05
N ASP A 331 48.02 -8.47 -1.19
CA ASP A 331 48.53 -7.17 -1.62
C ASP A 331 47.43 -6.29 -2.25
N ASN A 332 46.33 -6.89 -2.71
CA ASN A 332 45.20 -6.15 -3.27
C ASN A 332 43.85 -6.75 -2.85
N GLU A 333 43.32 -6.24 -1.74
CA GLU A 333 42.04 -6.67 -1.16
C GLU A 333 40.83 -6.45 -2.09
N PHE A 334 40.98 -5.57 -3.09
CA PHE A 334 39.96 -5.21 -4.07
C PHE A 334 40.04 -6.03 -5.36
N ALA A 335 41.13 -6.77 -5.60
CA ALA A 335 41.34 -7.56 -6.84
C ALA A 335 40.25 -8.61 -7.06
N THR A 336 39.81 -9.24 -5.98
CA THR A 336 38.78 -10.29 -6.01
C THR A 336 37.44 -9.81 -5.47
N MET A 337 37.27 -8.51 -5.27
CA MET A 337 36.02 -7.92 -4.78
C MET A 337 35.04 -7.72 -5.94
N TRP A 338 33.83 -8.24 -5.75
CA TRP A 338 32.72 -8.08 -6.67
C TRP A 338 31.55 -7.46 -5.93
N ILE A 339 30.74 -6.70 -6.65
CA ILE A 339 29.50 -6.15 -6.13
C ILE A 339 28.34 -6.89 -6.79
N GLU A 340 27.51 -7.50 -5.96
CA GLU A 340 26.20 -7.99 -6.37
C GLU A 340 25.18 -6.90 -6.07
N ARG A 341 24.61 -6.31 -7.12
CA ARG A 341 23.56 -5.31 -7.02
C ARG A 341 22.23 -5.94 -7.37
N THR A 342 21.33 -5.98 -6.40
CA THR A 342 19.95 -6.41 -6.59
C THR A 342 19.07 -5.18 -6.72
N THR A 343 18.25 -5.15 -7.77
CA THR A 343 17.20 -4.14 -7.96
C THR A 343 15.86 -4.80 -7.72
N TYR A 344 15.09 -4.27 -6.76
CA TYR A 344 13.76 -4.70 -6.40
C TYR A 344 12.72 -3.73 -7.00
N ILE A 345 11.63 -4.28 -7.53
CA ILE A 345 10.50 -3.51 -8.04
C ILE A 345 9.26 -3.84 -7.23
N THR A 346 8.62 -2.83 -6.64
CA THR A 346 7.44 -2.99 -5.80
C THR A 346 6.14 -2.95 -6.61
N ALA A 347 5.07 -3.51 -6.03
CA ALA A 347 3.75 -3.55 -6.66
C ALA A 347 3.16 -2.15 -6.93
N TYR A 348 3.49 -1.20 -6.06
CA TYR A 348 3.03 0.19 -6.12
C TYR A 348 4.18 1.14 -5.78
N ARG A 349 4.02 2.42 -6.15
CA ARG A 349 4.96 3.49 -5.81
C ARG A 349 4.78 3.95 -4.36
N PHE A 350 5.86 4.45 -3.78
CA PHE A 350 5.87 5.13 -2.50
C PHE A 350 5.91 6.65 -2.68
N PRO A 351 5.22 7.43 -1.83
CA PRO A 351 4.19 6.97 -0.90
C PRO A 351 2.95 6.43 -1.62
N GLY A 352 2.14 5.64 -0.92
CA GLY A 352 0.89 5.08 -1.43
C GLY A 352 -0.11 4.82 -0.30
N ILE A 353 -1.02 3.87 -0.48
CA ILE A 353 -2.05 3.54 0.55
C ILE A 353 -1.50 2.80 1.78
N LEU A 354 -0.26 2.32 1.72
CA LEU A 354 0.46 1.68 2.82
C LEU A 354 1.91 2.16 2.83
N LYS A 355 2.56 1.96 3.97
CA LYS A 355 4.01 2.16 4.13
C LYS A 355 4.83 0.96 3.68
N TRP A 356 4.22 -0.09 3.15
CA TRP A 356 4.94 -1.24 2.61
C TRP A 356 4.23 -1.87 1.44
N PHE A 357 5.02 -2.37 0.49
CA PHE A 357 4.52 -3.04 -0.71
C PHE A 357 5.36 -4.28 -1.04
N GLU A 358 4.68 -5.32 -1.52
CA GLU A 358 5.30 -6.55 -1.99
C GLU A 358 6.23 -6.27 -3.18
N VAL A 359 7.39 -6.90 -3.18
CA VAL A 359 8.31 -6.95 -4.32
C VAL A 359 7.72 -7.89 -5.38
N LYS A 360 7.46 -7.37 -6.58
CA LYS A 360 6.93 -8.14 -7.71
C LYS A 360 8.01 -8.76 -8.57
N SER A 361 9.17 -8.11 -8.65
CA SER A 361 10.32 -8.65 -9.37
C SER A 361 11.63 -8.18 -8.75
N ALA A 362 12.67 -8.98 -8.92
CA ALA A 362 14.03 -8.65 -8.52
C ALA A 362 14.99 -9.06 -9.64
N SER A 363 15.96 -8.19 -9.95
CA SER A 363 17.01 -8.46 -10.93
C SER A 363 18.38 -8.29 -10.27
N VAL A 364 19.29 -9.23 -10.52
CA VAL A 364 20.64 -9.22 -9.95
C VAL A 364 21.67 -8.94 -11.04
N VAL A 365 22.53 -7.95 -10.81
CA VAL A 365 23.67 -7.62 -11.66
C VAL A 365 24.94 -7.77 -10.84
N ARG A 366 25.96 -8.44 -11.40
CA ARG A 366 27.27 -8.60 -10.77
C ARG A 366 28.30 -7.84 -11.56
N SER A 367 29.03 -6.95 -10.91
CA SER A 367 30.12 -6.18 -11.52
C SER A 367 31.41 -6.32 -10.71
N SER A 368 32.54 -6.34 -11.40
CA SER A 368 33.86 -6.24 -10.78
C SER A 368 34.08 -4.81 -10.27
N THR A 369 34.83 -4.64 -9.19
CA THR A 369 35.26 -3.31 -8.71
C THR A 369 36.33 -2.65 -9.59
N HIS A 370 36.79 -3.33 -10.65
CA HIS A 370 37.86 -2.92 -11.56
C HIS A 370 37.41 -2.39 -12.94
N SER A 371 36.11 -2.12 -13.13
CA SER A 371 35.58 -1.58 -14.39
C SER A 371 35.38 -0.08 -14.37
#